data_AF-A0A9D2P1M1-F1
#
_entry.id   AF-A0A9D2P1M1-F1
#
_cell.length_a   1.000
_cell.length_b   1.000
_cell.length_c   1.000
_cell.angle_alpha   90.00
_cell.angle_beta   90.00
_cell.angle_gamma   90.00
#
_symmetry.space_group_name_H-M   'P 1'
#
loop_
_entity.id
_entity.type
_entity.pdbx_description
1 polymer ?
#
loop_
_entity_poly.entity_id
_entity_poly.type
_entity_poly.pdbx_seq_one_letter_code
_entity_poly.pdbx_strand_id
1 'polypeptide(L)'
;MARNKYPEETVKLILDVATRLFFEKGYDATSLQDIINETNLSKGAIYHHFSSKEEIFEAIFHRIGEENTTALAKVRDDPSLNGLEKLRTIFKAALFNSNQSLMLTV
;
A
#
# COMPACT_ATOMS: atom_id res chain seq x y z
N MET A 1 -26.57 6.15 -9.38
CA MET A 1 -25.59 5.34 -8.62
C MET A 1 -25.12 6.18 -7.43
N ALA A 2 -25.19 5.65 -6.22
CA ALA A 2 -24.92 6.42 -5.00
C ALA A 2 -23.45 6.86 -4.96
N ARG A 3 -23.21 8.17 -4.76
CA ARG A 3 -21.90 8.70 -4.34
C ARG A 3 -21.49 7.94 -3.08
N ASN A 4 -20.32 7.29 -3.08
CA ASN A 4 -19.88 6.58 -1.89
C ASN A 4 -19.71 7.60 -0.74
N LYS A 5 -20.31 7.30 0.42
CA LYS A 5 -20.39 8.21 1.57
C LYS A 5 -19.04 8.35 2.29
N TYR A 6 -18.09 7.46 2.00
CA TYR A 6 -16.77 7.37 2.63
C TYR A 6 -15.66 7.24 1.56
N PRO A 7 -15.09 8.36 1.09
CA PRO A 7 -14.05 8.34 0.06
C PRO A 7 -12.79 7.59 0.51
N GLU A 8 -12.42 7.67 1.78
CA GLU A 8 -11.24 6.97 2.32
C GLU A 8 -11.41 5.44 2.31
N GLU A 9 -12.60 4.93 2.64
CA GLU A 9 -12.88 3.49 2.57
C GLU A 9 -12.83 2.97 1.12
N THR A 10 -13.27 3.80 0.16
CA THR A 10 -13.18 3.48 -1.27
C THR A 10 -11.73 3.38 -1.71
N VAL A 11 -10.93 4.38 -1.36
CA VAL A 11 -9.49 4.40 -1.67
C VAL A 11 -8.81 3.18 -1.06
N LYS A 12 -9.05 2.90 0.23
CA LYS A 12 -8.49 1.74 0.91
C LYS A 12 -8.81 0.43 0.18
N LEU A 13 -10.08 0.21 -0.19
CA LEU A 13 -10.49 -0.98 -0.93
C LEU A 13 -9.76 -1.11 -2.27
N ILE A 14 -9.63 0.00 -3.02
CA ILE A 14 -8.91 0.01 -4.31
C ILE A 14 -7.44 -0.38 -4.10
N LEU A 15 -6.76 0.22 -3.11
CA LEU A 15 -5.36 -0.07 -2.82
C LEU A 15 -5.16 -1.52 -2.34
N ASP A 16 -6.06 -2.06 -1.52
CA ASP A 16 -5.98 -3.43 -1.02
C ASP A 16 -6.14 -4.46 -2.15
N VAL A 17 -7.13 -4.26 -3.03
CA VAL A 17 -7.34 -5.12 -4.19
C VAL A 17 -6.18 -5.03 -5.17
N ALA A 18 -5.71 -3.82 -5.48
CA ALA A 18 -4.59 -3.62 -6.39
C ALA A 18 -3.30 -4.26 -5.85
N THR A 19 -3.01 -4.06 -4.55
CA THR A 19 -1.86 -4.70 -3.87
C THR A 19 -1.91 -6.21 -4.00
N ARG A 20 -3.07 -6.83 -3.75
CA ARG A 20 -3.26 -8.27 -3.89
C ARG A 20 -3.01 -8.73 -5.34
N LEU A 21 -3.61 -8.05 -6.32
CA LEU A 21 -3.45 -8.42 -7.73
C LEU A 21 -2.00 -8.28 -8.21
N PHE A 22 -1.31 -7.21 -7.81
CA PHE A 22 0.11 -7.03 -8.12
C PHE A 22 0.97 -8.13 -7.52
N PHE A 23 0.66 -8.60 -6.31
CA PHE A 23 1.36 -9.72 -5.69
C PHE A 23 1.08 -11.06 -6.37
N GLU A 24 -0.17 -11.32 -6.76
CA GLU A 24 -0.59 -12.60 -7.36
C GLU A 24 -0.18 -12.75 -8.82
N LYS A 25 -0.24 -11.66 -9.61
CA LYS A 25 -0.07 -11.68 -11.07
C LYS A 25 1.17 -10.93 -11.56
N GLY A 26 1.75 -10.08 -10.72
CA GLY A 26 2.73 -9.09 -11.14
C GLY A 26 2.10 -7.79 -11.62
N TYR A 27 2.88 -6.70 -11.58
CA TYR A 27 2.42 -5.36 -11.97
C TYR A 27 2.03 -5.28 -13.45
N ASP A 28 2.86 -5.82 -14.35
CA ASP A 28 2.64 -5.72 -15.80
C ASP A 28 1.40 -6.50 -16.27
N ALA A 29 1.17 -7.68 -15.67
CA ALA A 29 0.03 -8.53 -16.02
C ALA A 29 -1.30 -8.07 -15.38
N THR A 30 -1.27 -7.08 -14.49
CA THR A 30 -2.48 -6.51 -13.88
C THR A 30 -2.89 -5.25 -14.62
N SER A 31 -4.13 -5.20 -15.10
CA SER A 31 -4.71 -4.01 -15.73
C SER A 31 -5.59 -3.22 -14.75
N LEU A 32 -5.84 -1.94 -15.05
CA LEU A 32 -6.82 -1.14 -14.30
C LEU A 32 -8.23 -1.76 -14.37
N GLN A 33 -8.55 -2.45 -15.47
CA GLN A 33 -9.84 -3.14 -15.63
C GLN A 33 -9.96 -4.35 -14.69
N ASP A 34 -8.86 -5.08 -14.43
CA ASP A 34 -8.86 -6.16 -13.44
C ASP A 34 -9.17 -5.64 -12.04
N ILE A 35 -8.57 -4.52 -11.66
CA ILE A 35 -8.85 -3.86 -10.37
C ILE A 35 -10.31 -3.41 -10.30
N ILE A 36 -10.86 -2.83 -11.38
CA ILE A 36 -12.29 -2.46 -11.45
C ILE A 36 -13.19 -3.68 -11.24
N ASN A 37 -12.89 -4.79 -11.91
CA ASN A 37 -13.69 -6.00 -11.84
C ASN A 37 -13.69 -6.64 -10.44
N GLU A 38 -12.56 -6.56 -9.73
CA GLU A 38 -12.37 -7.21 -8.43
C GLU A 38 -12.88 -6.39 -7.23
N THR A 39 -13.11 -5.09 -7.40
CA THR A 39 -13.58 -4.19 -6.32
C THR A 39 -15.11 -4.12 -6.20
N ASN A 40 -15.87 -4.62 -7.19
CA ASN A 40 -17.32 -4.39 -7.34
C ASN A 40 -17.74 -2.91 -7.36
N LEU A 41 -16.79 -1.98 -7.57
CA LEU A 41 -17.08 -0.55 -7.71
C LEU A 41 -17.46 -0.23 -9.15
N SER A 42 -18.19 0.87 -9.35
CA SER A 42 -18.41 1.37 -10.71
C SER A 42 -17.10 1.92 -11.28
N LYS A 43 -16.93 1.83 -12.60
CA LYS A 43 -15.80 2.45 -13.31
C LYS A 43 -15.64 3.92 -12.90
N GLY A 44 -16.72 4.69 -12.91
CA GLY A 44 -16.71 6.10 -12.51
C GLY A 44 -16.28 6.36 -11.06
N ALA A 45 -16.53 5.43 -10.13
CA ALA A 45 -16.06 5.56 -8.75
C ALA A 45 -14.55 5.38 -8.64
N ILE A 46 -13.95 4.47 -9.42
CA ILE A 46 -12.49 4.31 -9.44
C ILE A 46 -11.83 5.48 -10.15
N TYR A 47 -12.32 5.88 -11.33
CA TYR A 47 -11.79 7.03 -12.06
C TYR A 47 -11.97 8.36 -11.31
N HIS A 48 -12.82 8.42 -10.29
CA HIS A 48 -12.92 9.58 -9.41
C HIS A 48 -11.69 9.71 -8.48
N HIS A 49 -11.08 8.58 -8.10
CA HIS A 49 -9.95 8.54 -7.18
C HIS A 49 -8.61 8.34 -7.88
N PHE A 50 -8.59 7.58 -8.98
CA PHE A 50 -7.38 7.22 -9.69
C PHE A 50 -7.59 7.24 -11.19
N SER A 51 -6.73 7.96 -11.90
CA SER A 51 -6.74 8.13 -13.34
C SER A 51 -6.02 6.98 -14.06
N SER A 52 -5.11 6.28 -13.37
CA SER A 52 -4.27 5.24 -13.97
C SER A 52 -3.85 4.14 -12.98
N LYS A 53 -3.26 3.06 -13.50
CA LYS A 53 -2.67 1.98 -12.71
C LYS A 53 -1.42 2.47 -11.96
N GLU A 54 -0.66 3.36 -12.58
CA GLU A 54 0.54 3.99 -12.05
C GLU A 54 0.21 4.84 -10.82
N GLU A 55 -0.87 5.62 -10.86
CA GLU A 55 -1.31 6.44 -9.72
C GLU A 55 -1.73 5.56 -8.52
N ILE A 56 -2.42 4.44 -8.78
CA ILE A 56 -2.74 3.44 -7.75
C ILE A 56 -1.46 2.85 -7.15
N PHE A 57 -0.49 2.53 -7.99
CA PHE A 57 0.79 1.99 -7.57
C PHE A 57 1.55 3.00 -6.70
N GLU A 58 1.70 4.25 -7.14
CA GLU A 58 2.30 5.33 -6.35
C GLU A 58 1.61 5.51 -4.99
N ALA A 59 0.28 5.46 -4.96
CA ALA A 59 -0.48 5.55 -3.71
C ALA A 59 -0.23 4.35 -2.76
N ILE A 60 -0.05 3.13 -3.29
CA ILE A 60 0.38 1.98 -2.50
C ILE A 60 1.77 2.23 -1.90
N PHE A 61 2.74 2.75 -2.68
CA PHE A 61 4.07 3.06 -2.18
C PHE A 61 4.04 4.15 -1.10
N HIS A 62 3.22 5.19 -1.29
CA HIS A 62 3.06 6.24 -0.30
C HIS A 62 2.51 5.68 1.01
N ARG A 63 1.45 4.86 0.95
CA ARG A 63 0.87 4.18 2.12
C ARG A 63 1.91 3.35 2.86
N ILE A 64 2.68 2.53 2.15
CA ILE A 64 3.75 1.71 2.75
C ILE A 64 4.83 2.60 3.37
N GLY A 65 5.20 3.70 2.71
CA GLY A 65 6.16 4.68 3.22
C GLY A 65 5.72 5.34 4.52
N GLU A 66 4.45 5.73 4.63
CA GLU A 66 3.87 6.31 5.84
C GLU A 66 3.81 5.30 6.99
N GLU A 67 3.38 4.06 6.70
CA GLU A 67 3.37 2.96 7.67
C GLU A 67 4.77 2.68 8.22
N ASN A 68 5.76 2.59 7.32
CA ASN A 68 7.16 2.41 7.69
C ASN A 68 7.68 3.59 8.50
N THR A 69 7.42 4.82 8.09
CA THR A 69 7.83 6.03 8.82
C THR A 69 7.26 6.04 10.24
N THR A 70 5.99 5.68 10.38
CA THR A 70 5.29 5.60 11.68
C THR A 70 5.89 4.52 12.57
N ALA A 71 6.16 3.34 12.01
CA ALA A 71 6.79 2.22 12.73
C ALA A 71 8.21 2.57 13.18
N LEU A 72 9.00 3.19 12.32
CA LEU A 72 10.38 3.61 12.63
C LEU A 72 10.43 4.75 13.65
N ALA A 73 9.48 5.70 13.60
CA ALA A 73 9.36 6.76 14.58
C ALA A 73 9.14 6.21 16.00
N LYS A 74 8.30 5.17 16.15
CA LYS A 74 8.11 4.49 17.45
C LYS A 74 9.41 3.93 18.01
N VAL A 75 10.24 3.30 17.17
CA VAL A 75 11.54 2.75 17.60
C VAL A 75 12.53 3.87 17.92
N ARG A 76 12.56 4.93 17.10
CA ARG A 76 13.42 6.09 17.30
C ARG A 76 13.13 6.78 18.64
N ASP A 77 11.86 6.97 18.95
CA ASP A 77 11.40 7.75 20.10
C ASP A 77 11.22 6.90 21.36
N ASP A 78 11.44 5.59 21.30
CA ASP A 78 11.39 4.70 22.46
C ASP A 78 12.53 5.04 23.44
N PRO A 79 12.21 5.49 24.67
CA PRO A 79 13.23 5.80 25.68
C PRO A 79 13.80 4.55 26.37
N SER A 80 13.15 3.38 26.22
CA SER A 80 13.60 2.13 26.83
C SER A 80 14.73 1.44 26.05
N LEU A 81 14.96 1.87 24.81
CA LEU A 81 15.98 1.31 23.92
C LEU A 81 17.22 2.20 23.85
N ASN A 82 18.39 1.58 23.94
CA ASN A 82 19.65 2.23 23.60
C ASN A 82 19.86 2.30 22.07
N GLY A 83 20.87 3.04 21.62
CA GLY A 83 21.12 3.24 20.17
C GLY A 83 21.34 1.93 19.38
N LEU A 84 22.04 0.96 19.97
CA LEU A 84 22.28 -0.33 19.32
C LEU A 84 21.00 -1.16 19.20
N GLU A 85 20.14 -1.14 20.22
CA GLU A 85 18.84 -1.80 20.20
C GLU A 85 17.91 -1.18 19.16
N LYS A 86 17.90 0.15 19.04
CA LYS A 86 17.17 0.85 17.99
C LYS A 86 17.61 0.40 16.61
N LEU A 87 18.93 0.43 16.34
CA LEU A 87 19.47 -0.02 15.06
C LEU A 87 19.11 -1.49 14.77
N ARG A 88 19.27 -2.38 15.74
CA ARG A 88 18.90 -3.81 15.58
C ARG A 88 17.41 -3.98 15.27
N THR A 89 16.54 -3.25 15.95
CA THR A 89 15.08 -3.33 15.73
C THR A 89 14.71 -2.79 14.34
N ILE A 90 15.31 -1.69 13.91
CA ILE A 90 15.12 -1.13 12.56
C ILE A 90 15.59 -2.12 11.50
N PHE A 91 16.78 -2.71 11.65
CA PHE A 91 17.29 -3.70 10.69
C PHE A 91 16.41 -4.96 10.64
N LYS A 92 15.94 -5.46 11.79
CA LYS A 92 15.00 -6.58 11.82
C LYS A 92 13.70 -6.23 11.09
N ALA A 93 13.13 -5.06 11.36
CA ALA A 93 11.91 -4.61 10.67
C ALA A 93 12.13 -4.51 9.15
N ALA A 94 13.28 -3.98 8.72
CA ALA A 94 13.61 -3.88 7.30
C ALA A 94 13.77 -5.27 6.64
N LEU A 95 14.40 -6.23 7.30
CA LEU A 95 14.69 -7.55 6.71
C LEU A 95 13.49 -8.51 6.72
N PHE A 96 12.54 -8.34 7.63
CA PHE A 96 11.42 -9.27 7.81
C PHE A 96 10.05 -8.68 7.46
N ASN A 97 9.97 -7.43 6.99
CA ASN A 97 8.71 -6.85 6.54
C ASN A 97 8.27 -7.42 5.20
N SER A 98 7.16 -8.15 5.20
CA SER A 98 6.51 -8.74 4.02
C SER A 98 6.18 -7.71 2.92
N ASN A 99 6.07 -6.42 3.26
CA ASN A 99 5.84 -5.33 2.31
C ASN A 99 7.02 -5.15 1.32
N GLN A 100 8.23 -5.62 1.63
CA GLN A 100 9.35 -5.52 0.69
C GLN A 100 9.21 -6.48 -0.49
N SER A 101 8.49 -7.59 -0.35
CA SER A 101 8.31 -8.56 -1.43
C SER A 101 7.62 -7.94 -2.65
N LEU A 102 6.72 -6.97 -2.46
CA LEU A 102 6.10 -6.19 -3.54
C LEU A 102 7.04 -5.19 -4.22
N MET A 103 8.08 -4.71 -3.52
CA MET A 103 9.07 -3.78 -4.09
C MET A 103 10.10 -4.48 -4.98
N LEU A 104 10.27 -5.80 -4.83
CA LEU A 104 11.31 -6.59 -5.52
C LEU A 104 10.78 -7.34 -6.76
N THR A 105 9.48 -7.30 -7.02
CA THR A 105 8.81 -7.97 -8.15
C THR A 105 8.47 -7.07 -9.33
N VAL A 106 8.87 -5.80 -9.29
CA VAL A 106 8.80 -4.86 -10.43
C VAL A 106 10.03 -4.98 -11.32
#